data_AF-R5CG88-F1
#
_entry.id   AF-R5CG88-F1
#
_cell.length_a   1.000
_cell.length_b   1.000
_cell.length_c   1.000
_cell.angle_alpha   90.00
_cell.angle_beta   90.00
_cell.angle_gamma   90.00
#
_symmetry.space_group_name_H-M   'P 1'
#
loop_
_entity.id
_entity.type
_entity.pdbx_description
1 polymer ?
#
loop_
_entity_poly.entity_id
_entity_poly.type
_entity_poly.pdbx_seq_one_letter_code
_entity_poly.pdbx_strand_id
1 'polypeptide(L)'
;MRQRSLFVVDFFRVNSKISQDIKTPFKLDGITRVDDTPVHKAVREALVNCLVNADFYLPHGIVIKKNVNSLVIENPGSIRIGKKQMLLGGVSDPRNKNLMKMFNLLGIGERAGGGIPDIYQVWADQGWNSPVVEEFYNPDRTRLSLDFRPKQAKKTSEESKRRKQAKKNGD
;
A
#
# COMPACT_ATOMS: atom_id res chain seq x y z
N MET A 1 32.93 4.19 6.06
CA MET A 1 31.71 4.74 5.41
C MET A 1 30.59 4.70 6.45
N ARG A 2 30.19 5.86 6.99
CA ARG A 2 29.23 5.93 8.11
C ARG A 2 27.82 5.63 7.56
N GLN A 3 27.31 4.43 7.82
CA GLN A 3 25.88 4.14 7.70
C GLN A 3 25.18 5.02 8.74
N ARG A 4 24.71 6.20 8.33
CA ARG A 4 23.90 7.05 9.22
C ARG A 4 22.57 6.35 9.39
N SER A 5 22.29 5.91 10.61
CA SER A 5 20.98 5.45 11.06
C SER A 5 19.97 6.61 10.98
N LEU A 6 19.46 6.90 9.78
CA LEU A 6 18.53 8.01 9.50
C LEU A 6 17.07 7.53 9.29
N PHE A 7 16.79 6.25 9.45
CA PHE A 7 15.52 5.64 9.01
C PHE A 7 14.26 6.15 9.75
N VAL A 8 14.35 6.47 11.05
CA VAL A 8 13.18 6.87 11.85
C VAL A 8 12.78 8.32 11.65
N VAL A 9 13.76 9.24 11.64
CA VAL A 9 13.50 10.67 11.40
C VAL A 9 12.98 10.86 9.96
N ASP A 10 13.53 10.11 9.01
CA ASP A 10 13.05 10.13 7.64
C ASP A 10 11.64 9.55 7.51
N PHE A 11 11.27 8.53 8.30
CA PHE A 11 9.91 7.97 8.31
C PHE A 11 8.86 9.03 8.63
N PHE A 12 8.99 9.76 9.74
CA PHE A 12 7.99 10.76 10.13
C PHE A 12 7.89 11.90 9.12
N ARG A 13 9.03 12.35 8.57
CA ARG A 13 9.07 13.38 7.54
C ARG A 13 8.38 12.93 6.26
N VAL A 14 8.65 11.71 5.79
CA VAL A 14 8.02 11.14 4.59
C VAL A 14 6.53 10.92 4.82
N ASN A 15 6.16 10.33 5.96
CA ASN A 15 4.76 10.11 6.33
C ASN A 15 3.98 11.43 6.36
N SER A 16 4.54 12.48 6.97
CA SER A 16 3.91 13.80 7.03
C SER A 16 3.69 14.38 5.63
N LYS A 17 4.71 14.33 4.76
CA LYS A 17 4.60 14.80 3.37
C LYS A 17 3.52 14.07 2.56
N ILE A 18 3.39 12.76 2.72
CA ILE A 18 2.36 11.99 2.01
C ILE A 18 0.97 12.28 2.60
N SER A 19 0.86 12.36 3.92
CA SER A 19 -0.41 12.56 4.63
C SER A 19 -1.08 13.88 4.29
N GLN A 20 -0.30 14.96 4.09
CA GLN A 20 -0.83 16.29 3.76
C GLN A 20 -1.71 16.34 2.51
N ASP A 21 -1.52 15.40 1.58
CA ASP A 21 -2.25 15.34 0.32
C ASP A 21 -3.45 14.38 0.36
N ILE A 22 -3.62 13.63 1.44
CA ILE A 22 -4.73 12.71 1.62
C ILE A 22 -5.93 13.52 2.10
N LYS A 23 -7.06 13.43 1.38
CA LYS A 23 -8.29 14.12 1.78
C LYS A 23 -8.76 13.62 3.16
N THR A 24 -8.85 14.53 4.11
CA THR A 24 -9.44 14.31 5.43
C THR A 24 -10.88 14.83 5.44
N PRO A 25 -11.91 13.96 5.40
CA PRO A 25 -13.27 14.42 5.66
C PRO A 25 -13.35 14.99 7.08
N PHE A 26 -14.16 16.03 7.28
CA PHE A 26 -14.38 16.55 8.62
C PHE A 26 -15.08 15.49 9.47
N LYS A 27 -14.40 15.01 10.52
CA LYS A 27 -14.94 14.05 11.47
C LYS A 27 -14.52 14.45 12.88
N LEU A 28 -15.45 14.36 13.82
CA LEU A 28 -15.23 14.58 15.24
C LEU A 28 -15.31 13.25 16.00
N ASP A 29 -14.49 13.12 17.04
CA ASP A 29 -14.61 12.13 18.10
C ASP A 29 -14.81 12.90 19.42
N GLY A 30 -16.08 12.97 19.85
CA GLY A 30 -16.51 13.94 20.87
C GLY A 30 -16.30 15.38 20.39
N ILE A 31 -15.39 16.09 21.06
CA ILE A 31 -14.99 17.47 20.71
C ILE A 31 -13.71 17.56 19.88
N THR A 32 -13.01 16.43 19.69
CA THR A 32 -11.69 16.40 19.04
C THR A 32 -11.84 16.07 17.56
N ARG A 33 -11.14 16.81 16.71
CA ARG A 33 -11.09 16.51 15.27
C ARG A 33 -10.23 15.28 15.00
N VAL A 34 -10.74 14.36 14.20
CA VAL A 34 -10.03 13.16 13.75
C VAL A 34 -9.46 13.42 12.37
N ASP A 35 -8.16 13.69 12.31
CA ASP A 35 -7.44 13.86 11.03
C ASP A 35 -6.88 12.53 10.49
N ASP A 36 -6.73 11.51 11.35
CA ASP A 36 -6.20 10.20 10.95
C ASP A 36 -7.30 9.31 10.36
N THR A 37 -7.36 9.25 9.03
CA THR A 37 -8.32 8.40 8.30
C THR A 37 -7.81 6.97 8.12
N PRO A 38 -8.67 5.99 7.75
CA PRO A 38 -8.20 4.65 7.38
C PRO A 38 -7.13 4.65 6.27
N VAL A 39 -7.20 5.60 5.34
CA VAL A 39 -6.19 5.76 4.27
C VAL A 39 -4.83 6.17 4.84
N HIS A 40 -4.79 7.04 5.86
CA HIS A 40 -3.54 7.41 6.54
C HIS A 40 -2.91 6.20 7.24
N LYS A 41 -3.71 5.38 7.92
CA LYS A 41 -3.26 4.13 8.55
C LYS A 41 -2.69 3.17 7.51
N ALA A 42 -3.39 2.97 6.40
CA ALA A 42 -2.94 2.09 5.32
C ALA A 42 -1.65 2.58 4.64
N VAL A 43 -1.48 3.89 4.45
CA VAL A 43 -0.23 4.46 3.93
C VAL A 43 0.93 4.26 4.90
N ARG A 44 0.71 4.44 6.21
CA ARG A 44 1.73 4.13 7.23
C ARG A 44 2.10 2.66 7.21
N GLU A 45 1.12 1.78 7.12
CA GLU A 45 1.33 0.33 7.01
C GLU A 45 2.16 -0.01 5.77
N ALA A 46 1.90 0.63 4.63
CA ALA A 46 2.70 0.46 3.41
C ALA A 46 4.16 0.90 3.59
N LEU A 47 4.40 2.04 4.26
CA LEU A 47 5.74 2.55 4.55
C LEU A 47 6.50 1.66 5.53
N VAL A 48 5.83 1.18 6.58
CA VAL A 48 6.41 0.24 7.55
C VAL A 48 6.77 -1.06 6.83
N ASN A 49 5.85 -1.64 6.05
CA ASN A 49 6.11 -2.86 5.27
C ASN A 49 7.33 -2.71 4.36
N CYS A 50 7.46 -1.57 3.69
CA CYS A 50 8.62 -1.25 2.86
C CYS A 50 9.94 -1.26 3.66
N LEU A 51 9.97 -0.58 4.81
CA LEU A 51 11.18 -0.46 5.64
C LEU A 51 11.57 -1.80 6.31
N VAL A 52 10.60 -2.53 6.87
CA VAL A 52 10.89 -3.78 7.58
C VAL A 52 11.27 -4.91 6.62
N ASN A 53 10.84 -4.85 5.36
CA ASN A 53 11.15 -5.84 4.34
C ASN A 53 12.22 -5.42 3.34
N ALA A 54 12.77 -4.19 3.42
CA ALA A 54 13.86 -3.76 2.56
C ALA A 54 15.13 -4.58 2.79
N ASP A 55 15.73 -5.05 1.70
CA ASP A 55 17.06 -5.64 1.73
C ASP A 55 18.14 -4.56 1.63
N PHE A 56 18.67 -4.13 2.77
CA PHE A 56 19.68 -3.08 2.85
C PHE A 56 21.08 -3.52 2.40
N TYR A 57 21.28 -4.80 2.04
CA TYR A 57 22.52 -5.29 1.45
C TYR A 57 22.52 -5.21 -0.08
N LEU A 58 21.36 -5.01 -0.70
CA LEU A 58 21.27 -4.84 -2.15
C LEU A 58 21.54 -3.40 -2.60
N PRO A 59 22.06 -3.21 -3.82
CA PRO A 59 22.22 -1.89 -4.42
C PRO A 59 20.87 -1.19 -4.66
N HIS A 60 20.88 0.14 -4.60
CA HIS A 60 19.73 1.03 -4.75
C HIS A 60 18.75 0.95 -3.56
N GLY A 61 18.51 2.12 -2.95
CA GLY A 61 17.69 2.22 -1.74
C GLY A 61 16.18 2.11 -2.00
N ILE A 62 15.43 2.47 -0.97
CA ILE A 62 13.98 2.62 -1.05
C ILE A 62 13.64 3.80 -1.96
N VAL A 63 12.65 3.62 -2.83
CA VAL A 63 12.13 4.65 -3.73
C VAL A 63 10.66 4.89 -3.42
N ILE A 64 10.30 6.14 -3.18
CA ILE A 64 8.92 6.56 -2.93
C ILE A 64 8.57 7.64 -3.95
N LYS A 65 7.56 7.37 -4.77
CA LYS A 65 7.05 8.30 -5.79
C LYS A 65 5.62 8.65 -5.45
N LYS A 66 5.37 9.91 -5.09
CA LYS A 66 4.03 10.44 -4.85
C LYS A 66 3.64 11.34 -6.01
N ASN A 67 2.51 11.02 -6.64
CA ASN A 67 1.82 11.87 -7.60
C ASN A 67 0.49 12.31 -7.01
N VAL A 68 -0.25 13.16 -7.72
CA VAL A 68 -1.57 13.65 -7.28
C VAL A 68 -2.55 12.50 -6.99
N ASN A 69 -2.56 11.47 -7.84
CA ASN A 69 -3.53 10.37 -7.80
C ASN A 69 -2.90 9.00 -7.54
N SER A 70 -1.61 8.94 -7.21
CA SER A 70 -0.95 7.66 -6.96
C SER A 70 0.21 7.77 -5.98
N LEU A 71 0.45 6.70 -5.24
CA LEU A 71 1.65 6.51 -4.42
C LEU A 71 2.30 5.18 -4.81
N VAL A 72 3.59 5.22 -5.15
CA VAL A 72 4.39 4.03 -5.45
C VAL A 72 5.52 3.94 -4.44
N ILE A 73 5.62 2.79 -3.79
CA ILE A 73 6.63 2.48 -2.78
C ILE A 73 7.41 1.25 -3.25
N GLU A 74 8.72 1.36 -3.34
CA GLU A 74 9.59 0.30 -3.84
C GLU A 74 10.76 0.07 -2.87
N ASN A 75 10.94 -1.17 -2.41
CA ASN A 75 12.10 -1.59 -1.63
C ASN A 75 12.96 -2.60 -2.40
N PRO A 76 14.28 -2.62 -2.16
CA PRO A 76 15.13 -3.72 -2.59
C PRO A 76 14.70 -5.05 -1.94
N GLY A 77 14.88 -6.14 -2.69
CA GLY A 77 14.56 -7.51 -2.29
C GLY A 77 13.16 -7.96 -2.72
N SER A 78 12.98 -9.28 -2.75
CA SER A 78 11.74 -10.00 -3.08
C SER A 78 10.80 -10.18 -1.88
N ILE A 79 9.67 -10.87 -2.03
CA ILE A 79 8.73 -11.17 -0.95
C ILE A 79 9.08 -12.54 -0.34
N ARG A 80 9.58 -12.58 0.91
CA ARG A 80 10.08 -13.82 1.56
C ARG A 80 9.02 -14.91 1.75
N ILE A 81 7.82 -14.52 2.17
CA ILE A 81 6.69 -15.43 2.37
C ILE A 81 5.97 -15.77 1.07
N GLY A 82 6.38 -15.16 -0.06
CA GLY A 82 5.70 -15.23 -1.35
C GLY A 82 4.47 -14.32 -1.43
N LYS A 83 4.22 -13.80 -2.64
CA LYS A 83 3.13 -12.86 -2.91
C LYS A 83 1.75 -13.37 -2.48
N LYS A 84 1.45 -14.66 -2.71
CA LYS A 84 0.15 -15.25 -2.33
C LYS A 84 -0.07 -15.20 -0.82
N GLN A 85 0.90 -15.63 -0.01
CA GLN A 85 0.80 -15.60 1.44
C GLN A 85 0.73 -14.17 1.98
N MET A 86 1.52 -13.26 1.41
CA MET A 86 1.50 -11.85 1.79
C MET A 86 0.11 -11.21 1.60
N LEU A 87 -0.60 -11.58 0.53
CA LEU A 87 -1.96 -11.10 0.27
C LEU A 87 -3.04 -11.80 1.11
N LEU A 88 -2.74 -12.98 1.68
CA LEU A 88 -3.63 -13.63 2.66
C LEU A 88 -3.47 -13.04 4.06
N GLY A 89 -2.26 -12.59 4.41
CA GLY A 89 -1.93 -12.08 5.73
C GLY A 89 -1.69 -13.19 6.76
N GLY A 90 -1.66 -12.80 8.04
CA GLY A 90 -1.53 -13.71 9.20
C GLY A 90 -0.14 -14.33 9.40
N VAL A 91 0.72 -14.33 8.39
CA VAL A 91 2.11 -14.82 8.47
C VAL A 91 3.06 -13.72 8.01
N SER A 92 4.07 -13.43 8.83
CA SER A 92 5.06 -12.39 8.58
C SER A 92 6.47 -12.94 8.81
N ASP A 93 7.37 -12.73 7.84
CA ASP A 93 8.81 -13.00 7.95
C ASP A 93 9.62 -11.75 7.54
N PRO A 94 9.69 -10.73 8.42
CA PRO A 94 10.36 -9.48 8.09
C PRO A 94 11.87 -9.66 7.99
N ARG A 95 12.49 -8.98 7.01
CA ARG A 95 13.96 -8.93 6.89
C ARG A 95 14.61 -8.27 8.11
N ASN A 96 14.02 -7.17 8.55
CA ASN A 96 14.57 -6.31 9.60
C ASN A 96 13.73 -6.41 10.88
N LYS A 97 13.88 -7.52 11.62
CA LYS A 97 13.13 -7.80 12.86
C LYS A 97 13.24 -6.69 13.91
N ASN A 98 14.40 -6.03 14.02
CA ASN A 98 14.58 -4.91 14.94
C ASN A 98 13.78 -3.66 14.52
N LEU A 99 13.65 -3.39 13.21
CA LEU A 99 12.80 -2.30 12.73
C LEU A 99 11.33 -2.61 13.00
N MET A 100 10.89 -3.85 12.78
CA MET A 100 9.53 -4.26 13.14
C MET A 100 9.27 -4.07 14.64
N LYS A 101 10.19 -4.55 15.50
CA LYS A 101 10.07 -4.36 16.96
C LYS A 101 9.99 -2.88 17.34
N MET A 102 10.80 -2.02 16.73
CA MET A 102 10.79 -0.58 16.97
C MET A 102 9.45 0.06 16.58
N PHE A 103 8.92 -0.25 15.40
CA PHE A 103 7.60 0.26 14.97
C PHE A 103 6.48 -0.19 15.91
N ASN A 104 6.50 -1.46 16.33
CA ASN A 104 5.55 -1.99 17.31
C ASN A 104 5.62 -1.25 18.65
N LEU A 105 6.82 -0.94 19.16
CA LEU A 105 7.00 -0.16 20.40
C LEU A 105 6.47 1.26 20.29
N LEU A 106 6.55 1.87 19.10
CA LEU A 106 5.96 3.18 18.82
C LEU A 106 4.45 3.12 18.56
N GLY A 107 3.86 1.93 18.52
CA GLY A 107 2.45 1.72 18.17
C GLY A 107 2.12 2.09 16.71
N ILE A 108 3.14 2.06 15.83
CA ILE A 108 3.04 2.37 14.40
C ILE A 108 3.09 1.04 13.63
N GLY A 109 2.11 0.82 12.76
CA GLY A 109 1.97 -0.46 12.06
C GLY A 109 1.24 -1.51 12.90
N GLU A 110 1.09 -2.70 12.31
CA GLU A 110 0.28 -3.83 12.78
C GLU A 110 0.25 -4.07 14.30
N ARG A 111 -0.93 -3.88 14.91
CA ARG A 111 -1.33 -4.51 16.17
C ARG A 111 -2.21 -5.70 15.83
N ALA A 112 -1.68 -6.91 15.96
CA ALA A 112 -2.38 -8.20 15.83
C ALA A 112 -3.30 -8.32 14.58
N GLY A 113 -2.73 -8.73 13.44
CA GLY A 113 -3.48 -9.30 12.32
C GLY A 113 -3.79 -8.40 11.11
N GLY A 114 -3.27 -7.17 11.06
CA GLY A 114 -3.40 -6.23 9.94
C GLY A 114 -2.11 -5.93 9.15
N GLY A 115 -2.03 -6.42 7.92
CA GLY A 115 -0.86 -6.23 7.03
C GLY A 115 -1.23 -5.66 5.66
N ILE A 116 -0.57 -6.14 4.60
CA ILE A 116 -0.96 -5.82 3.22
C ILE A 116 -2.48 -6.01 2.94
N PRO A 117 -3.17 -7.06 3.43
CA PRO A 117 -4.61 -7.22 3.21
C PRO A 117 -5.47 -6.04 3.67
N ASP A 118 -5.09 -5.39 4.77
CA ASP A 118 -5.82 -4.22 5.30
C ASP A 118 -5.72 -3.02 4.34
N ILE A 119 -4.57 -2.85 3.69
CA ILE A 119 -4.40 -1.83 2.65
C ILE A 119 -5.37 -2.13 1.50
N TYR A 120 -5.50 -3.38 1.08
CA TYR A 120 -6.45 -3.78 0.05
C TYR A 120 -7.90 -3.50 0.46
N GLN A 121 -8.26 -3.79 1.71
CA GLN A 121 -9.59 -3.54 2.24
C GLN A 121 -9.91 -2.05 2.26
N VAL A 122 -9.00 -1.21 2.76
CA VAL A 122 -9.18 0.25 2.77
C VAL A 122 -9.39 0.79 1.36
N TRP A 123 -8.62 0.32 0.38
CA TRP A 123 -8.82 0.73 -1.02
C TRP A 123 -10.16 0.28 -1.59
N ALA A 124 -10.62 -0.92 -1.24
CA ALA A 124 -11.93 -1.43 -1.63
C ALA A 124 -13.06 -0.57 -1.03
N ASP A 125 -12.96 -0.22 0.25
CA ASP A 125 -13.94 0.60 0.96
C ASP A 125 -14.02 2.03 0.40
N GLN A 126 -12.91 2.57 -0.12
CA GLN A 126 -12.90 3.84 -0.84
C GLN A 126 -13.45 3.74 -2.29
N GLY A 127 -13.71 2.53 -2.79
CA GLY A 127 -14.12 2.29 -4.17
C GLY A 127 -13.00 2.55 -5.20
N TRP A 128 -11.74 2.54 -4.78
CA TRP A 128 -10.57 2.84 -5.63
C TRP A 128 -10.01 1.62 -6.34
N ASN A 129 -9.17 1.86 -7.36
CA ASN A 129 -8.43 0.80 -8.04
C ASN A 129 -7.60 -0.01 -7.04
N SER A 130 -7.73 -1.34 -7.08
CA SER A 130 -7.05 -2.22 -6.12
C SER A 130 -5.53 -2.02 -6.15
N PRO A 131 -4.85 -2.06 -4.99
CA PRO A 131 -3.40 -2.01 -4.92
C PRO A 131 -2.73 -3.07 -5.81
N VAL A 132 -1.56 -2.74 -6.35
CA VAL A 132 -0.79 -3.65 -7.20
C VAL A 132 0.56 -3.90 -6.57
N VAL A 133 0.85 -5.17 -6.30
CA VAL A 133 2.16 -5.65 -5.84
C VAL A 133 2.90 -6.30 -7.00
N GLU A 134 4.13 -5.88 -7.25
CA GLU A 134 5.01 -6.44 -8.29
C GLU A 134 6.36 -6.82 -7.69
N GLU A 135 6.94 -7.91 -8.19
CA GLU A 135 8.33 -8.29 -7.93
C GLU A 135 9.10 -8.15 -9.24
N PHE A 136 10.22 -7.45 -9.18
CA PHE A 136 11.19 -7.34 -10.25
C PHE A 136 12.41 -8.15 -9.84
N TYR A 137 13.08 -8.75 -10.81
CA TYR A 137 14.28 -9.55 -10.60
C TYR A 137 15.42 -8.94 -11.42
N ASN A 138 16.65 -9.03 -10.91
CA ASN A 138 17.87 -8.50 -11.56
C ASN A 138 17.83 -6.98 -11.88
N PRO A 139 17.89 -6.09 -10.86
CA PRO A 139 18.01 -6.37 -9.43
C PRO A 139 16.65 -6.64 -8.77
N ASP A 140 16.67 -7.39 -7.68
CA ASP A 140 15.46 -7.76 -6.95
C ASP A 140 14.82 -6.54 -6.28
N ARG A 141 13.53 -6.32 -6.59
CA ARG A 141 12.73 -5.24 -5.97
C ARG A 141 11.28 -5.65 -5.79
N THR A 142 10.69 -5.19 -4.71
CA THR A 142 9.25 -5.27 -4.46
C THR A 142 8.65 -3.88 -4.62
N ARG A 143 7.60 -3.76 -5.44
CA ARG A 143 6.85 -2.52 -5.65
C ARG A 143 5.42 -2.69 -5.15
N LEU A 144 4.94 -1.74 -4.37
CA LEU A 144 3.53 -1.53 -4.06
C LEU A 144 3.05 -0.24 -4.73
N SER A 145 2.06 -0.36 -5.59
CA SER A 145 1.42 0.76 -6.27
C SER A 145 0.00 0.96 -5.75
N LEU A 146 -0.29 2.18 -5.32
CA LEU A 146 -1.54 2.62 -4.73
C LEU A 146 -2.15 3.71 -5.61
N ASP A 147 -3.36 3.51 -6.12
CA ASP A 147 -4.07 4.46 -6.97
C ASP A 147 -5.28 5.01 -6.22
N PHE A 148 -5.37 6.34 -6.12
CA PHE A 148 -6.42 7.04 -5.37
C PHE A 148 -7.67 7.34 -6.23
N ARG A 149 -7.73 6.80 -7.46
CA ARG A 149 -8.87 6.99 -8.36
C ARG A 149 -9.92 5.89 -8.19
N PRO A 150 -11.22 6.23 -8.33
CA PRO A 150 -12.29 5.25 -8.38
C PRO A 150 -12.08 4.20 -9.47
N LYS A 151 -12.58 2.98 -9.23
CA LYS A 151 -12.68 1.95 -10.27
C LYS A 151 -13.58 2.48 -11.39
N GLN A 152 -13.09 2.48 -12.62
CA GLN A 152 -13.96 2.74 -13.77
C GLN A 152 -14.96 1.59 -13.90
N ALA A 153 -16.25 1.92 -13.96
CA ALA A 153 -17.25 0.92 -14.30
C ALA A 153 -16.92 0.39 -15.71
N LYS A 154 -16.55 -0.90 -15.82
CA LYS A 154 -16.52 -1.57 -17.11
C LYS A 154 -17.93 -1.47 -17.67
N LYS A 155 -18.11 -0.69 -18.75
CA LYS A 155 -19.36 -0.65 -19.51
C LYS A 155 -19.61 -2.05 -20.09
N THR A 156 -20.30 -2.91 -19.35
CA THR A 156 -20.93 -4.16 -19.83
C THR A 156 -22.14 -3.86 -20.74
N SER A 157 -22.08 -2.77 -21.52
CA SER A 157 -23.15 -2.32 -22.41
C SER A 157 -22.97 -2.76 -23.86
N GLU A 158 -21.80 -3.28 -24.25
CA GLU A 158 -21.55 -3.66 -25.65
C GLU A 158 -21.75 -5.17 -25.89
N GLU A 159 -21.39 -6.03 -24.95
CA GLU A 159 -21.53 -7.48 -25.10
C GLU A 159 -23.00 -7.94 -24.94
N SER A 160 -23.76 -7.25 -24.07
CA SER A 160 -25.20 -7.48 -23.86
C SER A 160 -26.06 -6.95 -25.01
N LYS A 161 -25.65 -5.85 -25.67
CA LYS A 161 -26.30 -5.35 -26.90
C LYS A 161 -26.01 -6.27 -28.10
N ARG A 162 -24.78 -6.75 -28.28
CA ARG A 162 -24.43 -7.70 -29.36
C ARG A 162 -25.17 -9.04 -29.24
N ARG A 163 -25.34 -9.58 -28.03
CA ARG A 163 -26.13 -10.81 -27.80
C ARG A 163 -27.64 -10.63 -28.02
N LYS A 164 -28.19 -9.43 -27.78
CA LYS A 164 -29.60 -9.13 -28.07
C LYS A 164 -29.88 -8.87 -29.56
N GLN A 165 -28.91 -8.35 -30.30
CA GLN A 165 -29.05 -8.11 -31.75
C GLN A 165 -28.87 -9.40 -32.57
N ALA A 166 -27.97 -10.30 -32.15
CA ALA A 166 -27.81 -11.61 -32.79
C ALA A 166 -29.02 -12.54 -32.64
N LYS A 167 -29.84 -12.38 -31.58
CA LYS A 167 -31.09 -13.14 -31.38
C LYS A 167 -32.30 -12.58 -32.13
N LYS A 168 -32.20 -11.40 -32.75
CA LYS A 168 -33.33 -10.74 -33.44
C LYS A 168 -33.28 -10.87 -34.97
N ASN A 169 -32.18 -11.36 -35.52
CA ASN A 169 -31.97 -11.55 -36.97
C ASN A 169 -31.94 -13.04 -37.37
N GLY A 170 -32.44 -13.93 -36.52
CA GLY A 170 -32.41 -15.39 -36.72
C GLY A 170 -33.80 -16.03 -36.69
N ASP A 171 -34.84 -15.27 -37.02
CA ASP A 171 -36.21 -15.73 -37.26
C ASP A 171 -36.71 -15.07 -38.55
#